data_AF-A0A9E4VZF5-F1
#
_entry.id   AF-A0A9E4VZF5-F1
#
_cell.length_a   1.000
_cell.length_b   1.000
_cell.length_c   1.000
_cell.angle_alpha   90.00
_cell.angle_beta   90.00
_cell.angle_gamma   90.00
#
_symmetry.space_group_name_H-M   'P 1'
#
loop_
_entity.id
_entity.type
_entity.pdbx_description
1 polymer ?
#
loop_
_entity_poly.entity_id
_entity_poly.type
_entity_poly.pdbx_seq_one_letter_code
_entity_poly.pdbx_strand_id
1 'polypeptide(L)'
;RVTSVLEEQNLALEPPLFSDLGLIFPPVDFEIDPPPRVLAVSPRERIDLDESYLLTPGLSNETALAIEAGVEADDPDVSALVVTTGGVATYPSVIREGRSYERLVDTVFHEWLHQYLIFFPLGRTYIKGGESRTLNESVANIAGSELARLYFEKYGPLEAEPPPTPGQSPTPSAAPDPLDDPFDFGAEMRALRLDVEELLAAGRIEEAEALMERKRDEFEAKGRYIRRLNQAYFAFYGFYADTPASIDPIGPKLAALLERAGSPGEFVRQASAITSQADLDRLLGGG
;
A
#
# COMPACT_ATOMS: atom_id res chain seq x y z
N ARG A 1 -1.74 9.12 -21.27
CA ARG A 1 -0.45 9.53 -20.66
C ARG A 1 0.14 8.38 -19.86
N VAL A 2 -0.60 7.78 -18.91
CA VAL A 2 -0.19 6.57 -18.17
C VAL A 2 0.24 5.44 -19.10
N THR A 3 -0.62 5.05 -20.06
CA THR A 3 -0.33 4.02 -21.07
C THR A 3 1.00 4.24 -21.81
N SER A 4 1.32 5.48 -22.16
CA SER A 4 2.57 5.81 -22.87
C SER A 4 3.82 5.56 -22.01
N VAL A 5 3.75 5.79 -20.70
CA VAL A 5 4.85 5.45 -19.78
C VAL A 5 5.00 3.94 -19.69
N LEU A 6 3.89 3.20 -19.61
CA LEU A 6 3.92 1.72 -19.57
C LEU A 6 4.50 1.11 -20.84
N GLU A 7 4.17 1.67 -22.01
CA GLU A 7 4.73 1.26 -23.31
C GLU A 7 6.23 1.48 -23.36
N GLU A 8 6.71 2.65 -22.93
CA GLU A 8 8.15 2.98 -22.89
C GLU A 8 8.93 2.11 -21.92
N GLN A 9 8.27 1.59 -20.88
CA GLN A 9 8.84 0.63 -19.94
C GLN A 9 8.72 -0.83 -20.41
N ASN A 10 8.19 -1.08 -21.61
CA ASN A 10 7.96 -2.41 -22.17
C ASN A 10 7.10 -3.29 -21.24
N LEU A 11 6.06 -2.69 -20.64
CA LEU A 11 5.08 -3.39 -19.80
C LEU A 11 3.81 -3.79 -20.58
N ALA A 12 3.95 -3.94 -21.90
CA ALA A 12 2.91 -4.54 -22.74
C ALA A 12 2.89 -6.06 -22.53
N LEU A 13 1.68 -6.63 -22.50
CA LEU A 13 1.49 -8.07 -22.64
C LEU A 13 1.05 -8.32 -24.08
N GLU A 14 1.62 -9.34 -24.72
CA GLU A 14 1.21 -9.81 -26.04
C GLU A 14 0.27 -11.01 -25.88
N PRO A 15 -1.05 -10.81 -25.74
CA PRO A 15 -1.97 -11.93 -25.62
C PRO A 15 -1.93 -12.79 -26.90
N PRO A 16 -2.04 -14.13 -26.81
CA PRO A 16 -1.85 -15.03 -27.95
C PRO A 16 -2.75 -14.77 -29.17
N LEU A 17 -3.89 -14.11 -28.96
CA LEU A 17 -4.87 -13.77 -30.00
C LEU A 17 -4.63 -12.40 -30.66
N PHE A 18 -3.78 -11.55 -30.08
CA PHE A 18 -3.52 -10.18 -30.54
C PHE A 18 -2.05 -9.78 -30.39
N SER A 19 -1.11 -10.72 -30.52
CA SER A 19 0.33 -10.50 -30.35
C SER A 19 0.90 -9.41 -31.26
N ASP A 20 0.26 -9.18 -32.41
CA ASP A 20 0.70 -8.20 -33.40
C ASP A 20 0.23 -6.76 -33.07
N LEU A 21 -0.63 -6.62 -32.04
CA LEU A 21 -1.09 -5.35 -31.51
C LEU A 21 -0.32 -5.13 -30.21
N GLY A 22 0.68 -4.24 -30.21
CA GLY A 22 1.40 -3.83 -29.01
C GLY A 22 0.45 -3.14 -28.02
N LEU A 23 -0.26 -3.93 -27.23
CA LEU A 23 -1.31 -3.47 -26.33
C LEU A 23 -0.81 -3.52 -24.89
N ILE A 24 -1.00 -2.42 -24.17
CA ILE A 24 -0.96 -2.45 -22.71
C ILE A 24 -2.16 -3.27 -22.24
N PHE A 25 -1.86 -4.42 -21.65
CA PHE A 25 -2.86 -5.32 -21.10
C PHE A 25 -2.49 -5.67 -19.65
N PRO A 26 -3.43 -5.59 -18.70
CA PRO A 26 -4.82 -5.14 -18.90
C PRO A 26 -4.89 -3.65 -19.28
N PRO A 27 -5.91 -3.20 -20.03
CA PRO A 27 -6.02 -1.79 -20.39
C PRO A 27 -6.03 -0.92 -19.13
N VAL A 28 -5.41 0.26 -19.18
CA VAL A 28 -5.46 1.19 -18.06
C VAL A 28 -6.88 1.72 -17.93
N ASP A 29 -7.58 1.32 -16.86
CA ASP A 29 -8.95 1.73 -16.60
C ASP A 29 -9.17 1.95 -15.09
N PHE A 30 -9.75 3.10 -14.75
CA PHE A 30 -9.99 3.49 -13.37
C PHE A 30 -11.15 4.48 -13.24
N GLU A 31 -11.84 4.40 -12.11
CA GLU A 31 -12.89 5.33 -11.70
C GLU A 31 -12.44 6.09 -10.44
N ILE A 32 -12.84 7.36 -10.33
CA ILE A 32 -12.63 8.16 -9.12
C ILE A 32 -13.92 8.12 -8.33
N ASP A 33 -13.94 7.33 -7.27
CA ASP A 33 -15.10 7.12 -6.40
C ASP A 33 -14.60 6.76 -4.98
N PRO A 34 -15.38 6.95 -3.90
CA PRO A 34 -14.98 6.47 -2.58
C PRO A 34 -14.77 4.95 -2.61
N PRO A 35 -13.53 4.45 -2.42
CA PRO A 35 -13.29 3.03 -2.53
C PRO A 35 -14.01 2.28 -1.40
N PRO A 36 -14.38 1.00 -1.64
CA PRO A 36 -14.86 0.14 -0.58
C PRO A 36 -13.83 0.08 0.56
N ARG A 37 -14.33 0.06 1.80
CA ARG A 37 -13.46 -0.13 2.98
C ARG A 37 -13.04 -1.60 3.05
N VAL A 38 -11.90 -1.88 3.66
CA VAL A 38 -11.44 -3.26 3.91
C VAL A 38 -11.52 -3.54 5.40
N LEU A 39 -12.14 -4.65 5.79
CA LEU A 39 -12.02 -5.20 7.14
C LEU A 39 -10.77 -6.09 7.16
N ALA A 40 -9.80 -5.72 7.97
CA ALA A 40 -8.63 -6.52 8.31
C ALA A 40 -8.85 -7.23 9.65
N VAL A 41 -8.54 -8.52 9.71
CA VAL A 41 -8.63 -9.33 10.93
C VAL A 41 -7.27 -9.97 11.19
N SER A 42 -6.76 -9.77 12.41
CA SER A 42 -5.48 -10.31 12.88
C SER A 42 -5.69 -11.01 14.22
N PRO A 43 -5.04 -12.15 14.47
CA PRO A 43 -4.95 -12.70 15.83
C PRO A 43 -4.43 -11.65 16.80
N ARG A 44 -4.82 -11.76 18.08
CA ARG A 44 -4.27 -10.89 19.13
C ARG A 44 -2.88 -11.30 19.57
N GLU A 45 -2.54 -12.59 19.45
CA GLU A 45 -1.28 -13.18 19.90
C GLU A 45 -0.08 -12.93 18.97
N ARG A 46 -0.33 -12.55 17.71
CA ARG A 46 0.72 -12.29 16.72
C ARG A 46 0.21 -11.25 15.72
N ILE A 47 1.12 -10.53 15.09
CA ILE A 47 0.71 -9.62 14.02
C ILE A 47 0.78 -10.34 12.68
N ASP A 48 -0.37 -10.78 12.21
CA ASP A 48 -0.55 -11.50 10.96
C ASP A 48 -1.95 -11.19 10.40
N LEU A 49 -2.09 -11.07 9.08
CA LEU A 49 -3.41 -10.84 8.48
C LEU A 49 -4.03 -12.18 8.12
N ASP A 50 -4.75 -12.75 9.07
CA ASP A 50 -5.48 -14.01 8.91
C ASP A 50 -6.55 -13.86 7.81
N GLU A 51 -7.36 -12.80 7.87
CA GLU A 51 -8.44 -12.57 6.93
C GLU A 51 -8.59 -11.10 6.53
N SER A 52 -9.02 -10.86 5.29
CA SER A 52 -9.38 -9.53 4.81
C SER A 52 -10.63 -9.57 3.95
N TYR A 53 -11.60 -8.70 4.26
CA TYR A 53 -12.88 -8.64 3.57
C TYR A 53 -13.12 -7.26 2.96
N LEU A 54 -13.47 -7.24 1.67
CA LEU A 54 -13.92 -6.02 1.01
C LEU A 54 -15.35 -5.71 1.46
N LEU A 55 -15.55 -4.53 2.05
CA LEU A 55 -16.85 -4.07 2.52
C LEU A 55 -17.56 -3.22 1.47
N THR A 56 -18.84 -2.96 1.69
CA THR A 56 -19.61 -2.07 0.81
C THR A 56 -19.05 -0.63 0.83
N PRO A 57 -19.00 0.07 -0.31
CA PRO A 57 -18.67 1.50 -0.35
C PRO A 57 -19.62 2.36 0.50
N GLY A 58 -19.16 3.54 0.91
CA GLY A 58 -20.01 4.53 1.60
C GLY A 58 -20.34 4.23 3.07
N LEU A 59 -19.69 3.24 3.69
CA LEU A 59 -19.89 2.96 5.12
C LEU A 59 -19.56 4.18 5.98
N SER A 60 -20.40 4.45 6.99
CA SER A 60 -20.12 5.47 8.01
C SER A 60 -19.04 4.98 8.98
N ASN A 61 -18.39 5.91 9.68
CA ASN A 61 -17.43 5.56 10.73
C ASN A 61 -18.10 4.81 11.89
N GLU A 62 -19.34 5.12 12.20
CA GLU A 62 -20.14 4.40 13.21
C GLU A 62 -20.37 2.94 12.79
N THR A 63 -20.72 2.70 11.52
CA THR A 63 -20.90 1.34 11.01
C THR A 63 -19.58 0.57 11.01
N ALA A 64 -18.48 1.22 10.63
CA ALA A 64 -17.15 0.62 10.69
C ALA A 64 -16.79 0.17 12.13
N LEU A 65 -17.05 1.01 13.14
CA LEU A 65 -16.83 0.66 14.54
C LEU A 65 -17.73 -0.51 14.99
N ALA A 66 -18.99 -0.53 14.56
CA ALA A 66 -19.90 -1.62 14.88
C ALA A 66 -19.46 -2.96 14.26
N ILE A 67 -18.93 -2.94 13.03
CA ILE A 67 -18.36 -4.12 12.37
C ILE A 67 -17.14 -4.62 13.15
N GLU A 68 -16.20 -3.74 13.49
CA GLU A 68 -15.01 -4.11 14.27
C GLU A 68 -15.38 -4.74 15.61
N ALA A 69 -16.27 -4.10 16.37
CA ALA A 69 -16.72 -4.60 17.67
C ALA A 69 -17.50 -5.91 17.56
N GLY A 70 -18.27 -6.10 16.47
CA GLY A 70 -18.97 -7.35 16.20
C GLY A 70 -18.02 -8.52 16.00
N VAL A 71 -16.99 -8.34 15.17
CA VAL A 71 -15.96 -9.36 14.92
C VAL A 71 -15.22 -9.74 16.21
N GLU A 72 -14.80 -8.76 16.99
CA GLU A 72 -14.06 -8.99 18.26
C GLU A 72 -14.95 -9.55 19.38
N ALA A 73 -16.27 -9.36 19.30
CA ALA A 73 -17.22 -9.96 20.23
C ALA A 73 -17.52 -11.43 19.86
N ASP A 74 -17.58 -11.74 18.57
CA ASP A 74 -17.81 -13.10 18.06
C ASP A 74 -16.57 -13.98 18.26
N ASP A 75 -15.37 -13.41 18.13
CA ASP A 75 -14.08 -14.06 18.40
C ASP A 75 -13.16 -13.16 19.26
N PRO A 76 -13.06 -13.41 20.58
CA PRO A 76 -12.23 -12.61 21.49
C PRO A 76 -10.72 -12.74 21.29
N ASP A 77 -10.27 -13.71 20.47
CA ASP A 77 -8.86 -13.98 20.21
C ASP A 77 -8.34 -13.21 18.98
N VAL A 78 -9.21 -12.45 18.29
CA VAL A 78 -8.83 -11.60 17.15
C VAL A 78 -8.97 -10.10 17.46
N SER A 79 -8.28 -9.31 16.65
CA SER A 79 -8.39 -7.87 16.55
C SER A 79 -8.86 -7.51 15.15
N ALA A 80 -9.70 -6.50 15.05
CA ALA A 80 -10.30 -6.07 13.79
C ALA A 80 -9.98 -4.61 13.49
N LEU A 81 -9.89 -4.28 12.20
CA LEU A 81 -9.75 -2.92 11.74
C LEU A 81 -10.43 -2.72 10.39
N VAL A 82 -11.39 -1.79 10.33
CA VAL A 82 -11.96 -1.31 9.08
C VAL A 82 -11.14 -0.14 8.56
N VAL A 83 -10.47 -0.35 7.44
CA VAL A 83 -9.53 0.57 6.82
C VAL A 83 -10.15 1.19 5.56
N THR A 84 -9.90 2.49 5.37
CA THR A 84 -10.13 3.13 4.07
C THR A 84 -8.88 2.98 3.21
N THR A 85 -8.99 2.37 2.04
CA THR A 85 -7.86 2.20 1.13
C THR A 85 -7.62 3.46 0.27
N GLY A 86 -6.42 3.56 -0.32
CA GLY A 86 -6.09 4.62 -1.28
C GLY A 86 -6.69 4.38 -2.66
N GLY A 87 -6.72 3.11 -3.06
CA GLY A 87 -7.48 2.57 -4.18
C GLY A 87 -7.78 1.09 -3.94
N VAL A 88 -8.42 0.46 -4.92
CA VAL A 88 -8.61 -0.99 -4.98
C VAL A 88 -8.41 -1.46 -6.41
N ALA A 89 -7.54 -2.46 -6.59
CA ALA A 89 -7.21 -3.10 -7.86
C ALA A 89 -8.32 -4.01 -8.43
N THR A 90 -9.59 -3.56 -8.40
CA THR A 90 -10.65 -4.11 -9.25
C THR A 90 -10.41 -3.75 -10.71
N TYR A 91 -11.24 -4.22 -11.65
CA TYR A 91 -11.21 -3.76 -13.04
C TYR A 91 -12.58 -3.20 -13.46
N PRO A 92 -12.72 -1.88 -13.69
CA PRO A 92 -11.71 -0.83 -13.52
C PRO A 92 -11.25 -0.69 -12.05
N SER A 93 -10.07 -0.11 -11.83
CA SER A 93 -9.61 0.18 -10.45
C SER A 93 -10.39 1.35 -9.86
N VAL A 94 -10.63 1.35 -8.55
CA VAL A 94 -11.33 2.47 -7.88
C VAL A 94 -10.31 3.28 -7.10
N ILE A 95 -10.20 4.58 -7.38
CA ILE A 95 -9.21 5.46 -6.76
C ILE A 95 -9.92 6.54 -5.96
N ARG A 96 -9.44 6.76 -4.73
CA ARG A 96 -10.07 7.70 -3.82
C ARG A 96 -10.00 9.16 -4.31
N GLU A 97 -11.12 9.86 -4.21
CA GLU A 97 -11.23 11.30 -4.46
C GLU A 97 -10.43 12.18 -3.46
N GLY A 98 -10.17 13.43 -3.84
CA GLY A 98 -9.54 14.43 -2.96
C GLY A 98 -8.03 14.24 -2.72
N ARG A 99 -7.37 13.39 -3.51
CA ARG A 99 -5.91 13.25 -3.54
C ARG A 99 -5.30 14.35 -4.41
N SER A 100 -4.04 14.75 -4.14
CA SER A 100 -3.28 15.54 -5.10
C SER A 100 -3.11 14.75 -6.41
N TYR A 101 -2.87 15.45 -7.51
CA TYR A 101 -2.71 14.80 -8.81
C TYR A 101 -1.53 13.82 -8.81
N GLU A 102 -0.45 14.15 -8.10
CA GLU A 102 0.72 13.31 -7.91
C GLU A 102 0.34 11.98 -7.25
N ARG A 103 -0.41 12.05 -6.14
CA ARG A 103 -0.86 10.84 -5.44
C ARG A 103 -1.89 10.04 -6.23
N LEU A 104 -2.73 10.70 -7.03
CA LEU A 104 -3.66 10.03 -7.92
C LEU A 104 -2.90 9.22 -8.97
N VAL A 105 -1.93 9.82 -9.66
CA VAL A 105 -1.14 9.14 -10.69
C VAL A 105 -0.33 7.98 -10.11
N ASP A 106 0.30 8.18 -8.95
CA ASP A 106 0.99 7.11 -8.20
C ASP A 106 0.05 5.94 -7.90
N THR A 107 -1.15 6.23 -7.37
CA THR A 107 -2.17 5.19 -7.11
C THR A 107 -2.61 4.49 -8.39
N VAL A 108 -2.81 5.20 -9.51
CA VAL A 108 -3.17 4.58 -10.80
C VAL A 108 -2.13 3.53 -11.21
N PHE A 109 -0.84 3.85 -11.11
CA PHE A 109 0.21 2.90 -11.46
C PHE A 109 0.26 1.72 -10.48
N HIS A 110 0.12 1.98 -9.18
CA HIS A 110 0.07 0.94 -8.14
C HIS A 110 -1.06 -0.08 -8.40
N GLU A 111 -2.30 0.40 -8.58
CA GLU A 111 -3.45 -0.47 -8.80
C GLU A 111 -3.37 -1.19 -10.15
N TRP A 112 -2.86 -0.53 -11.20
CA TRP A 112 -2.64 -1.17 -12.49
C TRP A 112 -1.59 -2.29 -12.42
N LEU A 113 -0.52 -2.11 -11.64
CA LEU A 113 0.50 -3.14 -11.44
C LEU A 113 -0.09 -4.39 -10.76
N HIS A 114 -1.00 -4.24 -9.81
CA HIS A 114 -1.75 -5.38 -9.25
C HIS A 114 -2.54 -6.13 -10.32
N GLN A 115 -3.25 -5.41 -11.19
CA GLN A 115 -3.99 -6.00 -12.32
C GLN A 115 -3.04 -6.67 -13.32
N TYR A 116 -1.86 -6.11 -13.57
CA TYR A 116 -0.84 -6.71 -14.44
C TYR A 116 -0.25 -7.98 -13.83
N LEU A 117 0.14 -7.94 -12.55
CA LEU A 117 0.80 -9.03 -11.84
C LEU A 117 -0.09 -10.27 -11.69
N ILE A 118 -1.42 -10.13 -11.73
CA ILE A 118 -2.35 -11.29 -11.67
C ILE A 118 -2.11 -12.30 -12.80
N PHE A 119 -1.52 -11.86 -13.92
CA PHE A 119 -1.18 -12.74 -15.04
C PHE A 119 0.11 -13.55 -14.80
N PHE A 120 0.88 -13.24 -13.75
CA PHE A 120 2.19 -13.80 -13.44
C PHE A 120 2.20 -14.59 -12.12
N PRO A 121 3.23 -15.41 -11.85
CA PRO A 121 3.34 -16.15 -10.60
C PRO A 121 3.12 -15.30 -9.34
N LEU A 122 3.78 -14.13 -9.25
CA LEU A 122 3.71 -13.25 -8.08
C LEU A 122 2.27 -12.83 -7.74
N GLY A 123 1.48 -12.38 -8.74
CA GLY A 123 0.09 -11.97 -8.50
C GLY A 123 -0.86 -13.14 -8.29
N ARG A 124 -0.63 -14.30 -8.91
CA ARG A 124 -1.45 -15.50 -8.65
C ARG A 124 -1.29 -16.03 -7.23
N THR A 125 -0.14 -15.82 -6.61
CA THR A 125 0.12 -16.20 -5.22
C THR A 125 -0.34 -15.16 -4.20
N TYR A 126 -0.73 -13.95 -4.62
CA TYR A 126 -1.20 -12.87 -3.75
C TYR A 126 -2.30 -13.33 -2.76
N ILE A 127 -3.28 -14.08 -3.29
CA ILE A 127 -4.44 -14.57 -2.52
C ILE A 127 -4.02 -15.55 -1.41
N LYS A 128 -2.86 -16.21 -1.55
CA LYS A 128 -2.34 -17.14 -0.53
C LYS A 128 -1.84 -16.43 0.73
N GLY A 129 -1.66 -15.11 0.70
CA GLY A 129 -1.22 -14.32 1.85
C GLY A 129 0.27 -14.46 2.15
N GLY A 130 0.65 -14.01 3.35
CA GLY A 130 2.02 -14.07 3.86
C GLY A 130 3.05 -13.39 2.96
N GLU A 131 4.19 -14.05 2.78
CA GLU A 131 5.36 -13.55 2.04
C GLU A 131 5.04 -13.14 0.58
N SER A 132 4.20 -13.90 -0.13
CA SER A 132 3.83 -13.57 -1.51
C SER A 132 3.00 -12.28 -1.60
N ARG A 133 2.17 -11.99 -0.59
CA ARG A 133 1.42 -10.73 -0.49
C ARG A 133 2.38 -9.57 -0.24
N THR A 134 3.29 -9.71 0.72
CA THR A 134 4.33 -8.70 1.01
C THR A 134 5.18 -8.39 -0.23
N LEU A 135 5.64 -9.42 -0.96
CA LEU A 135 6.40 -9.23 -2.20
C LEU A 135 5.58 -8.47 -3.26
N ASN A 136 4.33 -8.85 -3.45
CA ASN A 136 3.49 -8.26 -4.47
C ASN A 136 3.19 -6.78 -4.18
N GLU A 137 2.75 -6.45 -2.97
CA GLU A 137 2.52 -5.06 -2.53
C GLU A 137 3.79 -4.22 -2.65
N SER A 138 4.94 -4.75 -2.22
CA SER A 138 6.21 -4.02 -2.30
C SER A 138 6.65 -3.78 -3.75
N VAL A 139 6.46 -4.76 -4.64
CA VAL A 139 6.75 -4.59 -6.07
C VAL A 139 5.82 -3.56 -6.69
N ALA A 140 4.52 -3.62 -6.40
CA ALA A 140 3.53 -2.65 -6.90
C ALA A 140 3.83 -1.23 -6.38
N ASN A 141 4.23 -1.08 -5.12
CA ASN A 141 4.59 0.21 -4.53
C ASN A 141 5.86 0.79 -5.16
N ILE A 142 6.97 0.05 -5.13
CA ILE A 142 8.27 0.51 -5.67
C ILE A 142 8.15 0.86 -7.17
N ALA A 143 7.58 -0.06 -7.98
CA ALA A 143 7.45 0.20 -9.40
C ALA A 143 6.41 1.28 -9.70
N GLY A 144 5.32 1.35 -8.93
CA GLY A 144 4.29 2.37 -9.08
C GLY A 144 4.84 3.77 -8.91
N SER A 145 5.62 4.00 -7.85
CA SER A 145 6.25 5.29 -7.60
C SER A 145 7.33 5.65 -8.63
N GLU A 146 8.13 4.69 -9.11
CA GLU A 146 9.09 4.94 -10.19
C GLU A 146 8.39 5.27 -11.53
N LEU A 147 7.30 4.58 -11.86
CA LEU A 147 6.49 4.90 -13.04
C LEU A 147 5.83 6.28 -12.93
N ALA A 148 5.36 6.65 -11.75
CA ALA A 148 4.84 7.98 -11.48
C ALA A 148 5.94 9.05 -11.61
N ARG A 149 7.15 8.80 -11.11
CA ARG A 149 8.30 9.69 -11.31
C ARG A 149 8.56 9.93 -12.80
N LEU A 150 8.64 8.87 -13.60
CA LEU A 150 8.83 8.97 -15.06
C LEU A 150 7.68 9.71 -15.74
N TYR A 151 6.45 9.52 -15.27
CA TYR A 151 5.29 10.26 -15.75
C TYR A 151 5.45 11.78 -15.54
N PHE A 152 5.84 12.20 -14.33
CA PHE A 152 6.00 13.62 -14.01
C PHE A 152 7.23 14.25 -14.64
N GLU A 153 8.32 13.49 -14.84
CA GLU A 153 9.46 13.95 -15.63
C GLU A 153 9.07 14.25 -17.08
N LYS A 154 8.14 13.47 -17.64
CA LYS A 154 7.69 13.62 -19.02
C LYS A 154 6.61 14.66 -19.23
N TYR A 155 5.63 14.72 -18.33
CA TYR A 155 4.42 15.52 -18.52
C TYR A 155 4.32 16.74 -17.59
N GLY A 156 5.21 16.85 -16.60
CA GLY A 156 5.15 17.87 -15.55
C GLY A 156 3.99 17.67 -14.57
N PRO A 157 4.02 18.36 -13.41
CA PRO A 157 2.87 18.45 -12.52
C PRO A 157 1.72 19.22 -13.20
N LEU A 158 0.52 19.18 -12.61
CA LEU A 158 -0.51 20.15 -13.01
C LEU A 158 0.01 21.55 -12.66
N GLU A 159 -0.12 22.49 -13.59
CA GLU A 159 0.17 23.90 -13.30
C GLU A 159 -0.65 24.31 -12.06
N ALA A 160 0.03 24.86 -11.06
CA ALA A 160 -0.65 25.36 -9.87
C ALA A 160 -1.70 26.38 -10.31
N GLU A 161 -2.92 26.27 -9.77
CA GLU A 161 -3.91 27.31 -9.99
C GLU A 161 -3.31 28.68 -9.59
N PRO A 162 -3.59 29.75 -10.35
CA PRO A 162 -3.17 31.08 -9.95
C PRO A 162 -3.65 31.35 -8.51
N PRO A 163 -2.84 32.01 -7.67
CA PRO A 163 -3.18 32.21 -6.27
C PRO A 163 -4.58 32.82 -6.15
N PRO A 164 -5.39 32.36 -5.18
CA PRO A 164 -6.75 32.85 -5.03
C PRO A 164 -6.74 34.37 -4.89
N THR A 165 -7.67 35.02 -5.58
CA THR A 165 -7.85 36.48 -5.48
C THR A 165 -8.07 36.86 -4.00
N PRO A 166 -7.45 37.93 -3.47
CA PRO A 166 -7.60 38.29 -2.06
C PRO A 166 -9.08 38.50 -1.73
N GLY A 167 -9.70 37.61 -0.95
CA GLY A 167 -11.10 37.72 -0.55
C GLY A 167 -11.91 36.42 -0.49
N GLN A 168 -11.38 35.28 -0.95
CA GLN A 168 -12.00 33.98 -0.68
C GLN A 168 -11.38 33.38 0.59
N SER A 169 -12.21 33.18 1.61
CA SER A 169 -11.82 32.43 2.80
C SER A 169 -11.37 31.03 2.38
N PRO A 170 -10.15 30.60 2.72
CA PRO A 170 -9.70 29.27 2.34
C PRO A 170 -10.56 28.23 3.07
N THR A 171 -11.25 27.38 2.30
CA THR A 171 -11.52 26.00 2.74
C THR A 171 -10.19 25.38 3.15
N PRO A 172 -10.12 24.58 4.22
CA PRO A 172 -8.87 23.99 4.67
C PRO A 172 -8.34 23.06 3.59
N SER A 173 -7.45 23.60 2.77
CA SER A 173 -6.56 22.86 1.89
C SER A 173 -5.77 21.90 2.77
N ALA A 174 -5.68 20.64 2.34
CA ALA A 174 -4.87 19.62 3.00
C ALA A 174 -3.50 20.22 3.30
N ALA A 175 -3.08 20.09 4.57
CA ALA A 175 -1.86 20.69 5.08
C ALA A 175 -0.66 20.37 4.15
N PRO A 176 0.25 21.34 3.93
CA PRO A 176 1.52 21.04 3.29
C PRO A 176 2.26 19.98 4.13
N ASP A 177 2.88 19.01 3.47
CA ASP A 177 3.79 18.08 4.14
C ASP A 177 4.87 18.89 4.87
N PRO A 178 5.02 18.74 6.20
CA PRO A 178 6.15 19.33 6.88
C PRO A 178 7.39 18.52 6.50
N LEU A 179 8.19 19.05 5.58
CA LEU A 179 9.56 18.62 5.28
C LEU A 179 10.56 18.97 6.41
N ASP A 180 10.07 19.25 7.61
CA ASP A 180 10.85 19.47 8.84
C ASP A 180 10.03 18.93 10.04
N ASP A 181 9.82 17.62 10.11
CA ASP A 181 9.26 16.97 11.31
C ASP A 181 10.42 16.51 12.22
N PRO A 182 10.66 17.13 13.40
CA PRO A 182 11.62 16.61 14.38
C PRO A 182 11.16 15.28 14.98
N PHE A 183 9.95 14.83 14.66
CA PHE A 183 9.41 13.53 14.97
C PHE A 183 9.39 12.67 13.70
N ASP A 184 10.37 11.77 13.59
CA ASP A 184 10.38 10.74 12.55
C ASP A 184 9.30 9.70 12.84
N PHE A 185 8.09 9.98 12.33
CA PHE A 185 6.94 9.09 12.45
C PHE A 185 7.27 7.67 12.00
N GLY A 186 8.12 7.54 10.99
CA GLY A 186 8.49 6.26 10.44
C GLY A 186 9.36 5.44 11.39
N ALA A 187 10.42 6.04 11.90
CA ALA A 187 11.28 5.41 12.91
C ALA A 187 10.49 5.03 14.18
N GLU A 188 9.55 5.87 14.60
CA GLU A 188 8.73 5.64 15.78
C GLU A 188 7.72 4.50 15.58
N MET A 189 7.11 4.40 14.39
CA MET A 189 6.26 3.25 14.03
C MET A 189 7.04 1.95 13.98
N ARG A 190 8.28 1.97 13.46
CA ARG A 190 9.18 0.81 13.45
C ARG A 190 9.54 0.34 14.86
N ALA A 191 9.94 1.28 15.72
CA ALA A 191 10.30 1.00 17.10
C ALA A 191 9.09 0.40 17.85
N LEU A 192 7.91 1.01 17.68
CA LEU A 192 6.68 0.49 18.26
C LEU A 192 6.37 -0.94 17.77
N ARG A 193 6.54 -1.23 16.48
CA ARG A 193 6.34 -2.58 15.94
C ARG A 193 7.27 -3.59 16.62
N LEU A 194 8.55 -3.26 16.79
CA LEU A 194 9.52 -4.16 17.44
C LEU A 194 9.15 -4.44 18.90
N ASP A 195 8.79 -3.41 19.65
CA ASP A 195 8.39 -3.55 21.05
C ASP A 195 7.10 -4.39 21.19
N VAL A 196 6.14 -4.20 20.28
CA VAL A 196 4.90 -4.99 20.25
C VAL A 196 5.20 -6.46 19.94
N GLU A 197 6.05 -6.74 18.95
CA GLU A 197 6.46 -8.12 18.62
C GLU A 197 7.14 -8.82 19.80
N GLU A 198 8.00 -8.11 20.55
CA GLU A 198 8.64 -8.66 21.75
C GLU A 198 7.60 -9.02 22.83
N LEU A 199 6.62 -8.13 23.06
CA LEU A 199 5.55 -8.37 24.02
C LEU A 199 4.66 -9.55 23.61
N LEU A 200 4.28 -9.63 22.33
CA LEU A 200 3.47 -10.71 21.79
C LEU A 200 4.20 -12.06 21.84
N ALA A 201 5.49 -12.09 21.50
CA ALA A 201 6.33 -13.28 21.62
C ALA A 201 6.46 -13.78 23.07
N ALA A 202 6.35 -12.88 24.05
CA ALA A 202 6.30 -13.20 25.47
C ALA A 202 4.90 -13.55 26.00
N GLY A 203 3.87 -13.57 25.14
CA GLY A 203 2.47 -13.82 25.51
C GLY A 203 1.80 -12.68 26.26
N ARG A 204 2.37 -11.47 26.22
CA ARG A 204 1.90 -10.27 26.96
C ARG A 204 0.98 -9.42 26.09
N ILE A 205 -0.15 -10.01 25.67
CA ILE A 205 -1.08 -9.43 24.69
C ILE A 205 -1.66 -8.10 25.18
N GLU A 206 -2.18 -8.05 26.41
CA GLU A 206 -2.82 -6.85 26.95
C GLU A 206 -1.81 -5.69 27.10
N GLU A 207 -0.54 -6.02 27.38
CA GLU A 207 0.51 -5.01 27.51
C GLU A 207 0.93 -4.45 26.15
N ALA A 208 0.95 -5.29 25.11
CA ALA A 208 1.14 -4.87 23.73
C ALA A 208 0.01 -3.93 23.28
N GLU A 209 -1.24 -4.28 23.56
CA GLU A 209 -2.41 -3.46 23.22
C GLU A 209 -2.40 -2.12 23.95
N ALA A 210 -2.11 -2.14 25.25
CA ALA A 210 -1.97 -0.91 26.03
C ALA A 210 -0.80 -0.04 25.54
N LEU A 211 0.30 -0.64 25.08
CA LEU A 211 1.42 0.10 24.47
C LEU A 211 0.99 0.79 23.18
N MET A 212 0.31 0.07 22.29
CA MET A 212 -0.21 0.64 21.03
C MET A 212 -1.20 1.77 21.29
N GLU A 213 -2.10 1.63 22.25
CA GLU A 213 -3.06 2.68 22.61
C GLU A 213 -2.36 3.94 23.14
N ARG A 214 -1.41 3.80 24.08
CA ARG A 214 -0.62 4.94 24.57
C ARG A 214 0.11 5.63 23.43
N LYS A 215 0.68 4.85 22.52
CA LYS A 215 1.49 5.41 21.43
C LYS A 215 0.63 6.11 20.37
N ARG A 216 -0.59 5.62 20.12
CA ARG A 216 -1.62 6.33 19.33
C ARG A 216 -1.88 7.71 19.90
N ASP A 217 -2.10 7.82 21.21
CA ASP A 217 -2.39 9.10 21.87
C ASP A 217 -1.20 10.07 21.78
N GLU A 218 0.03 9.55 21.91
CA GLU A 218 1.24 10.33 21.69
C GLU A 218 1.35 10.86 20.25
N PHE A 219 1.01 10.06 19.24
CA PHE A 219 0.99 10.50 17.85
C PHE A 219 -0.06 11.58 17.61
N GLU A 220 -1.26 11.43 18.18
CA GLU A 220 -2.31 12.43 18.07
C GLU A 220 -1.88 13.76 18.72
N ALA A 221 -1.24 13.71 19.89
CA ALA A 221 -0.67 14.89 20.54
C ALA A 221 0.41 15.60 19.70
N LYS A 222 1.07 14.87 18.80
CA LYS A 222 2.03 15.39 17.81
C LYS A 222 1.39 15.77 16.47
N GLY A 223 0.06 15.81 16.39
CA GLY A 223 -0.70 16.17 15.18
C GLY A 223 -0.85 15.04 14.16
N ARG A 224 -0.52 13.80 14.53
CA ARG A 224 -0.67 12.60 13.68
C ARG A 224 -1.82 11.74 14.20
N TYR A 225 -3.02 11.97 13.68
CA TYR A 225 -4.20 11.22 14.07
C TYR A 225 -4.19 9.80 13.50
N ILE A 226 -4.32 8.79 14.37
CA ILE A 226 -4.56 7.40 14.02
C ILE A 226 -5.83 6.95 14.77
N ARG A 227 -6.88 6.56 14.05
CA ARG A 227 -8.16 6.16 14.67
C ARG A 227 -8.01 4.99 15.63
N ARG A 228 -7.25 3.98 15.21
CA ARG A 228 -7.07 2.73 15.95
C ARG A 228 -5.70 2.14 15.59
N LEU A 229 -4.93 1.79 16.61
CA LEU A 229 -3.62 1.17 16.50
C LEU A 229 -3.66 -0.15 17.26
N ASN A 230 -3.70 -1.26 16.54
CA ASN A 230 -3.82 -2.63 17.05
C ASN A 230 -3.05 -3.60 16.14
N GLN A 231 -3.11 -4.90 16.41
CA GLN A 231 -2.46 -5.94 15.63
C GLN A 231 -2.97 -5.91 14.18
N ALA A 232 -4.29 -5.80 13.96
CA ALA A 232 -4.87 -5.64 12.62
C ALA A 232 -4.34 -4.41 11.85
N TYR A 233 -4.09 -3.28 12.52
CA TYR A 233 -3.43 -2.12 11.91
C TYR A 233 -2.04 -2.49 11.38
N PHE A 234 -1.22 -3.08 12.25
CA PHE A 234 0.13 -3.44 11.88
C PHE A 234 0.19 -4.59 10.87
N ALA A 235 -0.78 -5.50 10.91
CA ALA A 235 -0.94 -6.57 9.93
C ALA A 235 -1.26 -5.93 8.57
N PHE A 236 -2.30 -5.10 8.50
CA PHE A 236 -2.76 -4.48 7.25
C PHE A 236 -1.75 -3.51 6.62
N TYR A 237 -1.12 -2.64 7.41
CA TYR A 237 -0.18 -1.65 6.89
C TYR A 237 1.27 -2.17 6.82
N GLY A 238 1.58 -3.29 7.47
CA GLY A 238 2.92 -3.90 7.49
C GLY A 238 3.32 -4.62 6.20
N PHE A 239 2.40 -4.84 5.24
CA PHE A 239 2.68 -5.51 3.96
C PHE A 239 3.61 -4.73 3.01
N TYR A 240 3.69 -3.42 3.18
CA TYR A 240 4.59 -2.59 2.41
C TYR A 240 5.98 -2.69 3.02
N ALA A 241 6.81 -3.60 2.49
CA ALA A 241 8.17 -3.85 3.00
C ALA A 241 9.11 -2.64 2.87
N ASP A 242 8.67 -1.60 2.18
CA ASP A 242 9.33 -0.33 1.97
C ASP A 242 8.71 0.83 2.78
N THR A 243 7.68 0.57 3.59
CA THR A 243 7.19 1.56 4.55
C THR A 243 8.05 1.56 5.81
N PRO A 244 8.13 2.70 6.51
CA PRO A 244 8.92 2.79 7.73
C PRO A 244 8.53 1.78 8.82
N ALA A 245 7.28 1.30 8.83
CA ALA A 245 6.77 0.33 9.79
C ALA A 245 7.25 -1.11 9.53
N SER A 246 7.80 -1.42 8.35
CA SER A 246 8.19 -2.79 8.01
C SER A 246 9.61 -3.12 8.44
N ILE A 247 9.76 -4.23 9.17
CA ILE A 247 11.06 -4.79 9.56
C ILE A 247 11.57 -5.86 8.58
N ASP A 248 10.85 -6.07 7.47
CA ASP A 248 11.09 -7.17 6.54
C ASP A 248 12.34 -6.94 5.67
N PRO A 249 13.25 -7.93 5.52
CA PRO A 249 14.40 -7.82 4.61
C PRO A 249 14.03 -7.70 3.11
N ILE A 250 12.77 -7.92 2.72
CA ILE A 250 12.29 -7.82 1.34
C ILE A 250 12.54 -6.43 0.74
N GLY A 251 12.25 -5.35 1.48
CA GLY A 251 12.33 -3.97 0.95
C GLY A 251 13.71 -3.63 0.39
N PRO A 252 14.79 -3.73 1.20
CA PRO A 252 16.15 -3.50 0.72
C PRO A 252 16.57 -4.41 -0.44
N LYS A 253 16.11 -5.67 -0.46
CA LYS A 253 16.39 -6.61 -1.55
C LYS A 253 15.72 -6.20 -2.86
N LEU A 254 14.46 -5.74 -2.80
CA LEU A 254 13.75 -5.23 -3.98
C LEU A 254 14.35 -3.93 -4.49
N ALA A 255 14.81 -3.04 -3.61
CA ALA A 255 15.54 -1.84 -4.02
C ALA A 255 16.85 -2.19 -4.79
N ALA A 256 17.60 -3.18 -4.31
CA ALA A 256 18.78 -3.69 -5.01
C ALA A 256 18.42 -4.35 -6.36
N LEU A 257 17.27 -5.04 -6.45
CA LEU A 257 16.77 -5.60 -7.70
C LEU A 257 16.42 -4.49 -8.70
N LEU A 258 15.74 -3.42 -8.26
CA LEU A 258 15.41 -2.27 -9.10
C LEU A 258 16.67 -1.59 -9.65
N GLU A 259 17.67 -1.35 -8.79
CA GLU A 259 18.95 -0.76 -9.20
C GLU A 259 19.64 -1.60 -10.29
N ARG A 260 19.67 -2.92 -10.12
CA ARG A 260 20.23 -3.86 -11.11
C ARG A 260 19.44 -3.92 -12.41
N ALA A 261 18.11 -3.84 -12.32
CA ALA A 261 17.24 -3.88 -13.49
C ALA A 261 17.36 -2.61 -14.36
N GLY A 262 17.78 -1.48 -13.78
CA GLY A 262 18.04 -0.23 -14.48
C GLY A 262 16.80 0.49 -15.02
N SER A 263 15.61 -0.08 -14.86
CA SER A 263 14.32 0.53 -15.21
C SER A 263 13.17 -0.13 -14.43
N PRO A 264 12.08 0.61 -14.11
CA PRO A 264 10.92 0.01 -13.45
C PRO A 264 10.26 -1.09 -14.29
N GLY A 265 10.29 -0.98 -15.62
CA GLY A 265 9.77 -2.02 -16.50
C GLY A 265 10.50 -3.35 -16.38
N GLU A 266 11.83 -3.31 -16.42
CA GLU A 266 12.65 -4.52 -16.25
C GLU A 266 12.56 -5.09 -14.84
N PHE A 267 12.49 -4.22 -13.83
CA PHE A 267 12.26 -4.61 -12.44
C PHE A 267 10.96 -5.40 -12.28
N VAL A 268 9.85 -4.88 -12.80
CA VAL A 268 8.54 -5.57 -12.74
C VAL A 268 8.59 -6.91 -13.47
N ARG A 269 9.20 -6.98 -14.66
CA ARG A 269 9.31 -8.25 -15.39
C ARG A 269 10.08 -9.31 -14.61
N GLN A 270 11.22 -8.96 -14.02
CA GLN A 270 12.01 -9.89 -13.19
C GLN A 270 11.24 -10.28 -11.91
N ALA A 271 10.65 -9.31 -11.23
CA ALA A 271 9.90 -9.55 -9.99
C ALA A 271 8.58 -10.32 -10.24
N SER A 272 7.98 -10.24 -11.42
CA SER A 272 6.70 -10.93 -11.71
C SER A 272 6.79 -12.46 -11.54
N ALA A 273 7.98 -13.03 -11.69
CA ALA A 273 8.23 -14.47 -11.61
C ALA A 273 8.51 -15.01 -10.19
N ILE A 274 8.78 -14.13 -9.21
CA ILE A 274 9.11 -14.56 -7.85
C ILE A 274 7.85 -14.80 -7.02
N THR A 275 7.92 -15.75 -6.08
CA THR A 275 6.80 -16.05 -5.17
C THR A 275 7.22 -16.11 -3.69
N SER A 276 8.54 -16.06 -3.43
CA SER A 276 9.16 -16.17 -2.10
C SER A 276 10.44 -15.33 -2.00
N GLN A 277 10.92 -15.02 -0.80
CA GLN A 277 12.23 -14.39 -0.58
C GLN A 277 13.35 -15.27 -1.11
N ALA A 278 13.21 -16.60 -1.06
CA ALA A 278 14.19 -17.51 -1.64
C ALA A 278 14.30 -17.40 -3.17
N ASP A 279 13.21 -17.04 -3.86
CA ASP A 279 13.26 -16.69 -5.29
C ASP A 279 14.00 -15.35 -5.49
N LEU A 280 13.68 -14.34 -4.67
CA LEU A 280 14.34 -13.02 -4.71
C LEU A 280 15.85 -13.13 -4.45
N ASP A 281 16.25 -13.92 -3.46
CA ASP A 281 17.66 -14.17 -3.13
C ASP A 281 18.39 -14.86 -4.28
N ARG A 282 17.73 -15.78 -4.99
CA ARG A 282 18.30 -16.41 -6.20
C ARG A 282 18.47 -15.41 -7.34
N LEU A 283 17.50 -14.53 -7.58
CA LEU A 283 17.65 -13.45 -8.56
C LEU A 283 18.83 -12.54 -8.21
N LEU A 284 19.00 -12.23 -6.92
CA LEU A 284 20.10 -11.39 -6.46
C LEU A 284 21.46 -12.10 -6.46
N GLY A 285 21.51 -13.41 -6.21
CA GLY A 285 22.76 -14.19 -6.16
C GLY A 285 23.30 -14.66 -7.51
N GLY A 286 22.49 -14.61 -8.58
CA GLY A 286 22.85 -15.14 -9.91
C GLY A 286 23.56 -14.17 -10.86
N GLY A 287 24.24 -13.13 -10.35
CA GLY A 287 24.97 -12.12 -11.13
C GLY A 287 26.42 -12.47 -11.38
#